data_AF-A0A1Q8A1R7-F1
#
_entry.id   AF-A0A1Q8A1R7-F1
#
_cell.length_a   1.000
_cell.length_b   1.000
_cell.length_c   1.000
_cell.angle_alpha   90.00
_cell.angle_beta   90.00
_cell.angle_gamma   90.00
#
_symmetry.space_group_name_H-M   'P 1'
#
loop_
_entity.id
_entity.type
_entity.pdbx_description
1 polymer ?
#
loop_
_entity_poly.entity_id
_entity_poly.type
_entity_poly.pdbx_seq_one_letter_code
_entity_poly.pdbx_strand_id
1 'polypeptide(L)'
;MKLSAQEEYGLRCLLRVASAERSESVTIPAIAEAEGLSIPYVGKLLSRPPEKIGVAEVLAFLGGRLFEPGFCDEFVGLERICTHSIDCSVRSLWRSVQHAVDVVLAGITLKDLLQKESEVNKLVALQATGKFKR
;
A
#
# COMPACT_ATOMS: atom_id res chain seq x y z
N MET A 1 1.57 -6.73 3.16
CA MET A 1 2.24 -5.45 3.18
C MET A 1 3.37 -5.68 4.12
N LYS A 2 4.55 -5.76 3.57
CA LYS A 2 5.76 -5.97 4.35
C LYS A 2 6.50 -4.65 4.27
N LEU A 3 6.12 -3.70 5.13
CA LEU A 3 6.75 -2.36 5.18
C LEU A 3 8.27 -2.53 5.17
N SER A 4 8.84 -2.34 3.99
CA SER A 4 10.22 -2.70 3.66
C SER A 4 10.81 -1.60 2.80
N ALA A 5 12.14 -1.59 2.72
CA ALA A 5 12.85 -0.63 1.88
C ALA A 5 12.34 -0.65 0.43
N GLN A 6 12.02 -1.83 -0.11
CA GLN A 6 11.53 -1.99 -1.49
C GLN A 6 10.18 -1.29 -1.73
N GLU A 7 9.26 -1.35 -0.76
CA GLU A 7 7.95 -0.70 -0.88
C GLU A 7 8.07 0.83 -0.84
N GLU A 8 8.97 1.34 0.02
CA GLU A 8 9.24 2.77 0.13
C GLU A 8 9.96 3.33 -1.11
N TYR A 9 10.92 2.59 -1.68
CA TYR A 9 11.56 2.95 -2.95
C TYR A 9 10.54 3.04 -4.08
N GLY A 10 9.69 2.01 -4.22
CA GLY A 10 8.65 1.98 -5.25
C GLY A 10 7.68 3.17 -5.14
N LEU A 11 7.29 3.56 -3.92
CA LEU A 11 6.43 4.73 -3.72
C LEU A 11 7.14 6.03 -4.10
N ARG A 12 8.39 6.24 -3.66
CA ARG A 12 9.18 7.44 -3.99
C ARG A 12 9.39 7.61 -5.49
N CYS A 13 9.58 6.54 -6.23
CA CYS A 13 9.76 6.61 -7.68
C CYS A 13 8.46 6.89 -8.42
N LEU A 14 7.33 6.35 -7.95
CA LEU A 14 6.02 6.77 -8.45
C LEU A 14 5.77 8.26 -8.20
N LEU A 15 6.17 8.78 -7.04
CA LEU A 15 6.12 10.22 -6.76
C LEU A 15 7.07 11.01 -7.65
N ARG A 16 8.28 10.51 -7.93
CA ARG A 16 9.25 11.14 -8.84
C ARG A 16 8.66 11.29 -10.25
N VAL A 17 8.05 10.24 -10.78
CA VAL A 17 7.43 10.27 -12.12
C VAL A 17 6.17 11.12 -12.12
N ALA A 18 5.34 11.05 -11.07
CA ALA A 18 4.15 11.88 -10.94
C ALA A 18 4.47 13.37 -10.74
N SER A 19 5.62 13.69 -10.12
CA SER A 19 6.13 15.06 -9.92
C SER A 19 6.91 15.60 -11.11
N ALA A 20 7.24 14.77 -12.11
CA ALA A 20 8.13 15.16 -13.18
C ALA A 20 7.46 16.15 -14.13
N GLU A 21 7.55 17.44 -13.78
CA GLU A 21 7.48 18.53 -14.74
C GLU A 21 8.72 18.45 -15.64
N ARG A 22 8.60 17.75 -16.78
CA ARG A 22 9.42 17.90 -18.01
C ARG A 22 10.89 18.35 -17.85
N SER A 23 11.80 17.48 -17.39
CA SER A 23 13.23 17.71 -17.69
C SER A 23 14.03 16.48 -18.10
N GLU A 24 13.65 15.25 -17.71
CA GLU A 24 14.27 14.02 -18.24
C GLU A 24 13.21 12.94 -18.42
N SER A 25 13.04 12.47 -19.65
CA SER A 25 12.18 11.32 -19.94
C SER A 25 12.87 10.05 -19.47
N VAL A 26 12.39 9.44 -18.39
CA VAL A 26 12.83 8.11 -17.97
C VAL A 26 11.93 7.06 -18.66
N THR A 27 12.53 5.97 -19.15
CA THR A 27 11.79 4.92 -19.84
C THR A 27 11.14 3.96 -18.84
N ILE A 28 10.00 3.36 -19.21
CA ILE A 28 9.33 2.33 -18.40
C ILE A 28 10.29 1.19 -17.98
N PRO A 29 11.15 0.65 -18.87
CA PRO A 29 12.11 -0.38 -18.47
C PRO A 29 13.13 0.10 -17.43
N ALA A 30 13.66 1.32 -17.57
CA ALA A 30 14.63 1.87 -16.61
C ALA A 30 14.01 2.03 -15.21
N ILE A 31 12.74 2.45 -15.15
CA ILE A 31 11.99 2.54 -13.88
C ILE A 31 11.73 1.12 -13.33
N ALA A 32 11.30 0.18 -14.17
CA ALA A 32 11.04 -1.18 -13.74
C ALA A 32 12.29 -1.86 -13.14
N GLU A 33 13.45 -1.66 -13.76
CA GLU A 33 14.74 -2.17 -13.28
C GLU A 33 15.15 -1.52 -11.95
N ALA A 34 15.11 -0.18 -11.87
CA ALA A 34 15.48 0.55 -10.66
C ALA A 34 14.64 0.15 -9.44
N GLU A 35 13.35 -0.18 -9.66
CA GLU A 35 12.39 -0.44 -8.59
C GLU A 35 12.14 -1.93 -8.31
N GLY A 36 12.75 -2.83 -9.07
CA GLY A 36 12.47 -4.26 -8.97
C GLY A 36 11.00 -4.59 -9.28
N LEU A 37 10.39 -3.85 -10.20
CA LEU A 37 9.00 -4.02 -10.64
C LEU A 37 8.94 -4.65 -12.02
N SER A 38 7.80 -5.26 -12.34
CA SER A 38 7.58 -5.72 -13.70
C SER A 38 7.31 -4.52 -14.62
N ILE A 39 7.92 -4.54 -15.81
CA ILE A 39 7.63 -3.60 -16.91
C ILE A 39 6.12 -3.40 -17.15
N PRO A 40 5.28 -4.46 -17.25
CA PRO A 40 3.85 -4.28 -17.46
C PRO A 40 3.16 -3.55 -16.30
N TYR A 41 3.63 -3.72 -15.06
CA TYR A 41 3.05 -3.02 -13.91
C TYR A 41 3.41 -1.53 -13.91
N VAL A 42 4.68 -1.19 -14.15
CA VAL A 42 5.11 0.20 -14.31
C VAL A 42 4.35 0.86 -15.46
N GLY A 43 4.20 0.18 -16.61
CA GLY A 43 3.40 0.69 -17.72
C GLY A 43 1.94 0.94 -17.34
N LYS A 44 1.30 0.03 -16.60
CA LYS A 44 -0.07 0.21 -16.08
C LYS A 44 -0.16 1.42 -15.15
N LEU A 45 0.77 1.58 -14.22
CA LEU A 45 0.77 2.72 -13.29
C LEU A 45 0.98 4.04 -14.04
N LEU A 46 1.97 4.12 -14.93
CA LEU A 46 2.28 5.34 -15.67
C LEU A 46 1.25 5.70 -16.75
N SER A 47 0.38 4.76 -17.13
CA SER A 47 -0.72 5.02 -18.06
C SER A 47 -1.92 5.75 -17.43
N ARG A 48 -1.93 5.90 -16.10
CA ARG A 48 -3.01 6.55 -15.34
C ARG A 48 -2.53 7.88 -14.74
N PRO A 49 -3.39 8.89 -14.64
CA PRO A 49 -3.03 10.12 -13.94
C PRO A 49 -2.90 9.86 -12.42
N PRO A 50 -2.03 10.60 -11.69
CA PRO A 50 -1.76 10.37 -10.26
C PRO A 50 -2.99 10.38 -9.34
N GLU A 51 -4.03 11.15 -9.69
CA GLU A 51 -5.33 11.20 -9.02
C GLU A 51 -6.08 9.86 -9.04
N LYS A 52 -5.74 8.99 -9.99
CA LYS A 52 -6.43 7.71 -10.22
C LYS A 52 -5.65 6.52 -9.70
N ILE A 53 -4.48 6.73 -9.10
CA ILE A 53 -3.61 5.66 -8.62
C ILE A 53 -3.68 5.67 -7.09
N GLY A 54 -4.36 4.68 -6.51
CA GLY A 54 -4.50 4.54 -5.06
C GLY A 54 -3.24 3.96 -4.43
N VAL A 55 -2.82 4.51 -3.29
CA VAL A 55 -1.66 4.04 -2.53
C VAL A 55 -1.88 2.61 -2.03
N ALA A 56 -3.12 2.26 -1.65
CA ALA A 56 -3.49 0.89 -1.31
C ALA A 56 -3.23 -0.11 -2.45
N GLU A 57 -3.53 0.25 -3.70
CA GLU A 57 -3.27 -0.59 -4.89
C GLU A 57 -1.75 -0.81 -5.04
N VAL A 58 -0.98 0.27 -4.92
CA VAL A 58 0.47 0.23 -5.04
C VAL A 58 1.08 -0.67 -3.96
N LEU A 59 0.79 -0.42 -2.68
CA LEU A 59 1.35 -1.19 -1.57
C LEU A 59 0.90 -2.65 -1.57
N ALA A 60 -0.34 -2.94 -1.97
CA ALA A 60 -0.81 -4.31 -2.11
C ALA A 60 -0.07 -5.06 -3.23
N PHE A 61 0.26 -4.39 -4.33
CA PHE A 61 1.04 -5.01 -5.40
C PHE A 61 2.50 -5.22 -5.00
N LEU A 62 3.11 -4.24 -4.35
CA LEU A 62 4.52 -4.31 -3.91
C LEU A 62 4.71 -5.33 -2.77
N GLY A 63 3.73 -5.42 -1.88
CA GLY A 63 3.90 -6.02 -0.57
C GLY A 63 2.85 -7.02 -0.10
N GLY A 64 1.75 -7.20 -0.86
CA GLY A 64 0.56 -7.95 -0.43
C GLY A 64 -0.20 -7.25 0.73
N ARG A 65 -1.05 -7.98 1.48
CA ARG A 65 -1.71 -7.48 2.71
C ARG A 65 -0.92 -7.79 3.98
N LEU A 66 -1.05 -6.97 5.03
CA LEU A 66 -0.37 -7.23 6.32
C LEU A 66 -0.79 -8.59 6.87
N PHE A 67 -2.07 -8.93 6.68
CA PHE A 67 -2.66 -10.19 7.09
C PHE A 67 -3.49 -10.77 5.93
N GLU A 68 -3.02 -11.89 5.38
CA GLU A 68 -3.69 -12.61 4.30
C GLU A 68 -4.73 -13.61 4.84
N PRO A 69 -5.87 -13.80 4.14
CA PRO A 69 -6.75 -14.94 4.39
C PRO A 69 -5.95 -16.24 4.23
N GLY A 70 -5.83 -17.01 5.32
CA GLY A 70 -5.02 -18.24 5.35
C GLY A 70 -3.65 -18.10 6.00
N PHE A 71 -3.24 -16.89 6.42
CA PHE A 71 -2.01 -16.72 7.21
C PHE A 71 -1.98 -17.63 8.46
N CYS A 72 -3.13 -17.79 9.13
CA CYS A 72 -3.24 -18.71 10.27
C CYS A 72 -3.00 -20.18 9.90
N ASP A 73 -3.17 -20.55 8.63
CA ASP A 73 -3.06 -21.93 8.16
C ASP A 73 -1.58 -22.31 7.93
N GLU A 74 -0.70 -21.32 7.79
CA GLU A 74 0.74 -21.49 7.59
C GLU A 74 1.51 -21.72 8.90
N PHE A 75 0.93 -21.40 10.06
CA PHE A 75 1.58 -21.52 11.36
C PHE A 75 0.85 -22.52 12.25
N VAL A 76 1.29 -23.78 12.19
CA VAL A 76 1.00 -24.81 13.20
C VAL A 76 1.70 -24.44 14.50
N GLY A 77 1.05 -23.61 15.33
CA GLY A 77 1.54 -23.27 16.66
C GLY A 77 1.83 -24.53 17.51
N LEU A 78 2.70 -24.38 18.51
CA LEU A 78 3.05 -25.46 19.45
C LEU A 78 1.87 -25.91 20.35
N GLU A 79 0.77 -25.16 20.40
CA GLU A 79 -0.42 -25.47 21.21
C GLU A 79 -1.70 -25.69 20.38
N ARG A 80 -2.49 -26.69 20.82
CA ARG A 80 -3.75 -27.16 20.21
C ARG A 80 -4.90 -26.14 20.20
N ILE A 81 -4.77 -25.00 20.87
CA ILE A 81 -5.83 -23.98 21.00
C ILE A 81 -5.80 -22.98 19.82
N CYS A 82 -4.67 -22.86 19.14
CA CYS A 82 -4.48 -21.90 18.05
C CYS A 82 -4.88 -22.45 16.65
N THR A 83 -5.02 -23.77 16.49
CA THR A 83 -5.24 -24.41 15.18
C THR A 83 -6.71 -24.42 14.74
N HIS A 84 -7.31 -23.24 14.64
CA HIS A 84 -8.67 -23.03 14.09
C HIS A 84 -9.82 -23.22 15.07
N SER A 85 -9.61 -22.87 16.34
CA SER A 85 -10.76 -22.62 17.23
C SER A 85 -11.68 -21.55 16.63
N ILE A 86 -12.98 -21.72 16.87
CA ILE A 86 -14.04 -20.83 16.38
C ILE A 86 -13.80 -19.39 16.89
N ASP A 87 -13.14 -19.26 18.06
CA ASP A 87 -12.91 -18.00 18.77
C ASP A 87 -11.42 -17.63 18.92
N CYS A 88 -10.67 -17.62 17.82
CA CYS A 88 -9.28 -17.12 17.84
C CYS A 88 -9.24 -15.58 17.99
N SER A 89 -8.95 -15.09 19.19
CA SER A 89 -8.80 -13.66 19.48
C SER A 89 -7.67 -12.99 18.68
N VAL A 90 -6.56 -13.71 18.44
CA VAL A 90 -5.42 -13.23 17.66
C VAL A 90 -5.81 -12.96 16.20
N ARG A 91 -6.58 -13.87 15.58
CA ARG A 91 -7.12 -13.67 14.22
C ARG A 91 -8.03 -12.45 14.15
N SER A 92 -8.87 -12.25 15.18
CA SER A 92 -9.76 -11.09 15.25
C SER A 92 -8.99 -9.78 15.40
N LEU A 93 -7.93 -9.76 16.20
CA LEU A 93 -7.02 -8.63 16.33
C LEU A 93 -6.34 -8.31 14.98
N TRP A 94 -5.73 -9.29 14.32
CA TRP A 94 -5.03 -9.05 13.05
C TRP A 94 -5.97 -8.60 11.93
N ARG A 95 -7.20 -9.13 11.87
CA ARG A 95 -8.24 -8.62 10.96
C ARG A 95 -8.56 -7.15 11.24
N SER A 96 -8.65 -6.77 12.51
CA SER A 96 -8.92 -5.38 12.91
C SER A 96 -7.75 -4.45 12.54
N VAL A 97 -6.51 -4.89 12.74
CA VAL A 97 -5.30 -4.14 12.34
C VAL A 97 -5.24 -3.98 10.83
N GLN A 98 -5.47 -5.06 10.07
CA GLN A 98 -5.53 -5.00 8.60
C GLN A 98 -6.62 -4.02 8.15
N HIS A 99 -7.81 -4.09 8.75
CA HIS A 99 -8.90 -3.19 8.42
C HIS A 99 -8.56 -1.72 8.70
N ALA A 100 -7.94 -1.42 9.85
CA ALA A 100 -7.51 -0.06 10.18
C ALA A 100 -6.52 0.49 9.14
N VAL A 101 -5.58 -0.35 8.68
CA VAL A 101 -4.62 0.01 7.64
C VAL A 101 -5.31 0.21 6.29
N ASP A 102 -6.22 -0.69 5.91
CA ASP A 102 -7.00 -0.56 4.67
C ASP A 102 -7.80 0.73 4.65
N VAL A 103 -8.42 1.10 5.78
CA VAL A 103 -9.19 2.37 5.91
C VAL A 103 -8.29 3.58 5.73
N VAL A 104 -7.10 3.59 6.33
CA VAL A 104 -6.16 4.70 6.16
C VAL A 104 -5.71 4.84 4.71
N LEU A 105 -5.40 3.73 4.04
CA LEU A 105 -4.84 3.73 2.68
C LEU A 105 -5.90 3.94 1.58
N ALA A 106 -7.17 3.54 1.81
CA ALA A 106 -8.23 3.56 0.80
C ALA A 106 -8.53 4.96 0.24
N GLY A 107 -8.33 6.00 1.04
CA GLY A 107 -8.59 7.39 0.65
C GLY A 107 -7.38 8.15 0.12
N ILE A 108 -6.24 7.50 -0.10
CA ILE A 108 -4.99 8.17 -0.49
C ILE A 108 -4.59 7.77 -1.90
N THR A 109 -4.34 8.77 -2.73
CA THR A 109 -3.81 8.63 -4.09
C THR A 109 -2.37 9.10 -4.19
N LEU A 110 -1.68 8.76 -5.28
CA LEU A 110 -0.33 9.29 -5.52
C LEU A 110 -0.30 10.82 -5.58
N LYS A 111 -1.37 11.46 -6.10
CA LYS A 111 -1.47 12.92 -6.07
C LYS A 111 -1.46 13.49 -4.66
N ASP A 112 -2.15 12.84 -3.72
CA ASP A 112 -2.24 13.34 -2.36
C ASP A 112 -0.85 13.36 -1.71
N LEU A 113 -0.01 12.39 -2.05
CA LEU A 113 1.38 12.31 -1.61
C LEU A 113 2.33 13.32 -2.30
N LEU A 114 1.90 14.00 -3.37
CA LEU A 114 2.65 15.10 -3.99
C LEU A 114 2.50 16.43 -3.21
N GLN A 115 1.58 16.47 -2.24
CA GLN A 115 1.36 17.64 -1.39
C GLN A 115 2.47 17.80 -0.35
N LYS A 116 2.47 18.93 0.35
CA LYS A 116 3.35 19.14 1.51
C LYS A 116 2.99 18.15 2.61
N GLU A 117 4.00 17.73 3.37
CA GLU A 117 3.83 16.80 4.51
C GLU A 117 2.73 17.26 5.49
N SER A 118 2.61 18.57 5.75
CA SER A 118 1.55 19.13 6.58
C SER A 118 0.13 18.85 6.06
N GLU A 119 -0.06 18.84 4.75
CA GLU A 119 -1.35 18.52 4.11
C GLU A 119 -1.61 17.02 4.10
N VAL A 120 -0.58 16.22 3.83
CA VAL A 120 -0.65 14.76 3.92
C VAL A 120 -1.04 14.32 5.34
N ASN A 121 -0.42 14.90 6.37
CA ASN A 121 -0.73 14.60 7.77
C ASN A 121 -2.20 14.89 8.13
N LYS A 122 -2.76 16.01 7.64
CA LYS A 122 -4.19 16.32 7.81
C LYS A 122 -5.06 15.28 7.12
N LEU A 123 -4.72 14.90 5.88
CA LEU A 123 -5.46 13.93 5.10
C LEU A 123 -5.47 12.55 5.79
N VAL A 124 -4.31 12.07 6.22
CA VAL A 124 -4.17 10.80 6.97
C VAL A 124 -4.97 10.83 8.28
N ALA A 125 -4.91 11.94 9.03
CA ALA A 125 -5.69 12.09 10.27
C ALA A 125 -7.21 12.05 10.03
N LEU A 126 -7.69 12.58 8.91
CA LEU A 126 -9.10 12.50 8.52
C LEU A 126 -9.53 11.08 8.16
N GLN A 127 -8.67 10.30 7.48
CA GLN A 127 -8.94 8.90 7.15
C GLN A 127 -8.96 8.01 8.41
N ALA A 128 -7.99 8.20 9.31
CA ALA A 128 -7.88 7.41 10.55
C ALA A 128 -9.05 7.62 11.53
N THR A 129 -9.72 8.78 11.47
CA THR A 129 -10.87 9.10 12.35
C THR A 129 -12.22 8.68 11.79
N GLY A 130 -12.26 7.99 10.64
CA GLY A 130 -13.50 7.51 10.02
C GLY A 130 -14.45 8.63 9.58
N LYS A 131 -13.95 9.88 9.46
CA LYS A 131 -14.77 11.06 9.14
C LYS A 131 -14.90 11.35 7.65
N PHE A 132 -14.35 10.51 6.78
CA PHE A 132 -14.60 10.57 5.35
C PHE A 132 -15.95 9.87 5.04
N LYS A 133 -17.01 10.67 4.95
CA LYS A 133 -18.40 10.23 4.88
C LYS A 133 -18.89 10.24 3.42
N ARG A 134 -19.43 9.09 2.97
CA ARG A 134 -20.35 8.86 1.83
C ARG A 134 -19.84 9.09 0.41
#